data_AF-A0A1L8MYY7-F1
#
_entry.id   AF-A0A1L8MYY7-F1
#
_cell.length_a   1.000
_cell.length_b   1.000
_cell.length_c   1.000
_cell.angle_alpha   90.00
_cell.angle_beta   90.00
_cell.angle_gamma   90.00
#
_symmetry.space_group_name_H-M   'P 1'
#
loop_
_entity.id
_entity.type
_entity.pdbx_description
1 polymer ?
#
loop_
_entity_poly.entity_id
_entity_poly.type
_entity_poly.pdbx_seq_one_letter_code
_entity_poly.pdbx_strand_id
1 'polypeptide(L)'
;MPIKKSLLFTKKSIRYVFFIILLTFIFTSCISNGKFYTFGEYQKYKNNIGVEYYNIASEYEKQKDYKNAVSFYQKCLDYDILTENELRYKIALNSAKAKDWDVAIENYEFLLQQDKNNKIINKSLAYVYASNNNLEKAIKIYEEILSTDNLDEDCISNYIYVLIANKNSEKAISVFEDFKKSFPESTEIETLQKLVYPDEDKNEKQVEALDSTKINEESKQD
;
A
#
# COMPACT_ATOMS: atom_id res chain seq x y z
N MET A 1 45.47 86.16 -4.37
CA MET A 1 44.43 85.91 -5.40
C MET A 1 44.23 84.40 -5.57
N PRO A 2 43.31 83.72 -4.85
CA PRO A 2 43.09 82.27 -4.97
C PRO A 2 41.61 81.94 -5.29
N ILE A 3 41.20 81.99 -6.57
CA ILE A 3 39.81 81.66 -6.97
C ILE A 3 39.74 80.35 -7.80
N LYS A 4 40.87 79.80 -8.27
CA LYS A 4 40.87 78.62 -9.16
C LYS A 4 40.70 77.25 -8.48
N LYS A 5 40.87 77.12 -7.15
CA LYS A 5 40.74 75.81 -6.47
C LYS A 5 39.30 75.39 -6.15
N SER A 6 38.36 76.33 -5.99
CA SER A 6 36.96 76.00 -5.64
C SER A 6 36.16 75.40 -6.81
N LEU A 7 36.42 75.85 -8.04
CA LEU A 7 35.75 75.40 -9.26
C LEU A 7 36.14 73.99 -9.73
N LEU A 8 37.35 73.52 -9.37
CA LEU A 8 37.80 72.16 -9.67
C LEU A 8 37.19 71.12 -8.73
N PHE A 9 36.88 71.51 -7.49
CA PHE A 9 36.29 70.61 -6.50
C PHE A 9 34.83 70.29 -6.82
N THR A 10 34.06 71.29 -7.28
CA THR A 10 32.64 71.14 -7.64
C THR A 10 32.42 70.30 -8.90
N LYS A 11 33.29 70.38 -9.92
CA LYS A 11 33.18 69.51 -11.10
C LYS A 11 33.48 68.04 -10.80
N LYS A 12 34.39 67.77 -9.86
CA LYS A 12 34.76 66.39 -9.48
C LYS A 12 33.66 65.73 -8.65
N SER A 13 33.05 66.46 -7.70
CA SER A 13 31.92 65.96 -6.90
C SER A 13 30.66 65.73 -7.74
N ILE A 14 30.34 66.59 -8.70
CA ILE A 14 29.21 66.37 -9.64
C ILE A 14 29.42 65.09 -10.45
N ARG A 15 30.66 64.81 -10.89
CA ARG A 15 30.99 63.59 -11.65
C ARG A 15 30.84 62.33 -10.79
N TYR A 16 31.19 62.38 -9.50
CA TYR A 16 30.96 61.27 -8.57
C TYR A 16 29.48 61.06 -8.24
N VAL A 17 28.70 62.13 -8.07
CA VAL A 17 27.25 62.04 -7.84
C VAL A 17 26.55 61.43 -9.06
N PHE A 18 26.93 61.84 -10.27
CA PHE A 18 26.42 61.22 -11.50
C PHE A 18 26.82 59.75 -11.61
N PHE A 19 28.06 59.40 -11.23
CA PHE A 19 28.54 58.02 -11.24
C PHE A 19 27.81 57.14 -10.20
N ILE A 20 27.51 57.67 -9.01
CA ILE A 20 26.73 56.98 -7.97
C ILE A 20 25.27 56.79 -8.40
N ILE A 21 24.64 57.82 -8.99
CA ILE A 21 23.27 57.71 -9.52
C ILE A 21 23.22 56.67 -10.66
N LEU A 22 24.20 56.68 -11.56
CA LEU A 22 24.32 55.68 -12.61
C LEU A 22 24.55 54.26 -12.05
N LEU A 23 25.35 54.13 -10.98
CA LEU A 23 25.57 52.86 -10.29
C LEU A 23 24.27 52.33 -9.65
N THR A 24 23.47 53.20 -9.02
CA THR A 24 22.19 52.79 -8.40
C THR A 24 21.15 52.32 -9.43
N PHE A 25 21.15 52.88 -10.64
CA PHE A 25 20.30 52.43 -11.74
C PHE A 25 20.67 51.03 -12.26
N ILE A 26 21.95 50.64 -12.15
CA ILE A 26 22.43 49.32 -12.59
C ILE A 26 22.03 48.22 -11.57
N PHE A 27 21.87 48.55 -10.29
CA PHE A 27 21.46 47.60 -9.25
C PHE A 27 19.94 47.38 -9.13
N THR A 28 19.11 48.20 -9.78
CA THR A 28 17.64 48.03 -9.78
C THR A 28 17.10 47.19 -10.94
N SER A 29 17.96 46.67 -11.82
CA SER A 29 17.55 45.91 -13.00
C SER A 29 17.41 44.40 -12.79
N CYS A 30 17.45 43.89 -11.56
CA CYS A 30 16.97 42.54 -11.27
C CYS A 30 15.44 42.52 -11.29
N ILE A 31 14.84 42.66 -12.47
CA ILE A 31 13.47 42.20 -12.70
C ILE A 31 13.54 40.68 -12.66
N SER A 32 13.19 40.11 -11.51
CA SER A 32 12.89 38.70 -11.36
C SER A 32 11.73 38.36 -12.31
N ASN A 33 12.02 37.74 -13.46
CA ASN A 33 11.02 37.14 -14.34
C ASN A 33 10.40 35.85 -13.75
N GLY A 34 10.57 35.59 -12.46
CA GLY A 34 9.90 34.50 -11.76
C GLY A 34 8.40 34.79 -11.66
N LYS A 35 7.56 33.92 -12.20
CA LYS A 35 6.12 33.94 -11.93
C LYS A 35 5.93 33.80 -10.42
N PHE A 36 5.47 34.86 -9.76
CA PHE A 36 5.12 34.84 -8.34
C PHE A 36 3.72 34.23 -8.21
N TYR A 37 3.64 32.98 -7.78
CA TYR A 37 2.37 32.32 -7.51
C TYR A 37 1.89 32.73 -6.13
N THR A 38 0.64 33.16 -6.01
CA THR A 38 0.01 33.27 -4.69
C THR A 38 -0.06 31.88 -4.05
N PHE A 39 -0.13 31.81 -2.72
CA PHE A 39 -0.24 30.54 -2.02
C PHE A 39 -1.38 29.67 -2.56
N GLY A 40 -2.55 30.25 -2.86
CA GLY A 40 -3.67 29.52 -3.47
C GLY A 40 -3.41 29.02 -4.88
N GLU A 41 -2.74 29.80 -5.73
CA GLU A 41 -2.35 29.38 -7.09
C GLU A 41 -1.27 28.29 -7.07
N TYR A 42 -0.34 28.37 -6.12
CA TYR A 42 0.68 27.36 -5.93
C TYR A 42 0.08 26.02 -5.50
N GLN A 43 -0.88 26.02 -4.57
CA GLN A 43 -1.60 24.80 -4.17
C GLN A 43 -2.43 24.24 -5.32
N LYS A 44 -3.14 25.09 -6.07
CA LYS A 44 -3.86 24.67 -7.27
C LYS A 44 -2.94 24.05 -8.33
N TYR A 45 -1.78 24.65 -8.56
CA TYR A 45 -0.77 24.12 -9.48
C TYR A 45 -0.22 22.77 -9.02
N LYS A 46 0.10 22.62 -7.72
CA LYS A 46 0.51 21.33 -7.14
C LYS A 46 -0.57 20.27 -7.28
N ASN A 47 -1.82 20.58 -6.94
CA ASN A 47 -2.91 19.62 -7.03
C ASN A 47 -3.15 19.15 -8.48
N ASN A 48 -2.96 20.03 -9.48
CA ASN A 48 -3.01 19.64 -10.88
C ASN A 48 -1.93 18.60 -11.25
N ILE A 49 -0.71 18.71 -10.69
CA ILE A 49 0.36 17.73 -10.90
C ILE A 49 0.00 16.40 -10.24
N GLY A 50 -0.50 16.43 -9.01
CA GLY A 50 -0.94 15.21 -8.31
C GLY A 50 -2.03 14.47 -9.09
N VAL A 51 -3.05 15.19 -9.57
CA VAL A 51 -4.13 14.61 -10.40
C VAL A 51 -3.58 13.99 -11.68
N GLU A 52 -2.59 14.61 -12.31
CA GLU A 52 -1.95 14.04 -13.50
C GLU A 52 -1.19 12.73 -13.19
N TYR A 53 -0.42 12.71 -12.09
CA TYR A 53 0.23 11.47 -11.65
C TYR A 53 -0.78 10.36 -11.36
N TYR A 54 -1.91 10.69 -10.74
CA TYR A 54 -2.97 9.73 -10.48
C TYR A 54 -3.58 9.17 -11.77
N ASN A 55 -3.83 10.03 -12.77
CA ASN A 55 -4.36 9.61 -14.07
C ASN A 55 -3.39 8.68 -14.80
N ILE A 56 -2.10 9.01 -14.81
CA ILE A 56 -1.05 8.17 -15.39
C ILE A 56 -0.98 6.82 -14.67
N ALA A 57 -0.99 6.82 -13.34
CA ALA A 57 -0.98 5.58 -12.54
C ALA A 57 -2.18 4.69 -12.86
N SER A 58 -3.38 5.28 -12.91
CA SER A 58 -4.62 4.58 -13.25
C SER A 58 -4.58 4.00 -14.66
N GLU A 59 -3.97 4.69 -15.61
CA GLU A 59 -3.81 4.20 -16.98
C GLU A 59 -2.84 3.01 -17.06
N TYR A 60 -1.71 3.06 -16.34
CA TYR A 60 -0.82 1.92 -16.19
C TYR A 60 -1.51 0.73 -15.49
N GLU A 61 -2.32 0.98 -14.45
CA GLU A 61 -3.09 -0.08 -13.78
C GLU A 61 -4.04 -0.80 -14.74
N LYS A 62 -4.76 -0.05 -15.61
CA LYS A 62 -5.63 -0.65 -16.64
C LYS A 62 -4.86 -1.49 -17.65
N GLN A 63 -3.65 -1.05 -18.01
CA GLN A 63 -2.74 -1.78 -18.89
C GLN A 63 -2.07 -2.99 -18.20
N LYS A 64 -2.35 -3.20 -16.90
CA LYS A 64 -1.75 -4.22 -16.04
C LYS A 64 -0.24 -4.05 -15.85
N ASP A 65 0.29 -2.86 -16.15
CA ASP A 65 1.65 -2.47 -15.82
C ASP A 65 1.70 -1.97 -14.38
N TYR A 66 1.57 -2.92 -13.46
CA TYR A 66 1.41 -2.63 -12.04
C TYR A 66 2.66 -1.96 -11.43
N LYS A 67 3.85 -2.24 -11.96
CA LYS A 67 5.10 -1.62 -11.49
C LYS A 67 5.11 -0.12 -11.76
N ASN A 68 4.77 0.28 -12.99
CA ASN A 68 4.67 1.71 -13.32
C ASN A 68 3.50 2.37 -12.59
N ALA A 69 2.36 1.68 -12.45
CA ALA A 69 1.24 2.19 -11.67
C ALA A 69 1.66 2.54 -10.22
N VAL A 70 2.37 1.64 -9.53
CA VAL A 70 2.90 1.89 -8.18
C VAL A 70 3.82 3.09 -8.13
N SER A 71 4.76 3.22 -9.08
CA SER A 71 5.69 4.35 -9.15
C SER A 71 4.98 5.70 -9.23
N PHE A 72 3.90 5.80 -10.02
CA PHE A 72 3.13 7.04 -10.13
C PHE A 72 2.16 7.25 -8.95
N TYR A 73 1.58 6.19 -8.37
CA TYR A 73 0.80 6.32 -7.15
C TYR A 73 1.65 6.79 -5.96
N GLN A 74 2.90 6.35 -5.84
CA GLN A 74 3.82 6.84 -4.81
C GLN A 74 4.08 8.35 -4.93
N LYS A 75 4.23 8.87 -6.16
CA LYS A 75 4.35 10.32 -6.39
C LYS A 75 3.11 11.09 -5.97
N CYS A 76 1.93 10.46 -5.92
CA CYS A 76 0.71 11.11 -5.48
C CYS A 76 0.73 11.42 -3.97
N LEU A 77 1.55 10.73 -3.17
CA LEU A 77 1.63 10.94 -1.71
C LEU A 77 2.15 12.34 -1.33
N ASP A 78 2.84 13.02 -2.25
CA ASP A 78 3.32 14.40 -2.05
C ASP A 78 2.22 15.47 -2.27
N TYR A 79 1.00 15.05 -2.63
CA TYR A 79 -0.10 15.93 -3.03
C TYR A 79 -1.40 15.59 -2.30
N ASP A 80 -2.16 16.63 -1.95
CA ASP A 80 -3.46 16.49 -1.28
C ASP A 80 -4.60 16.32 -2.31
N ILE A 81 -4.54 15.21 -3.05
CA ILE A 81 -5.53 14.84 -4.08
C ILE A 81 -6.49 13.73 -3.64
N LEU A 82 -6.06 12.93 -2.67
CA LEU A 82 -6.75 11.78 -2.07
C LEU A 82 -6.24 11.62 -0.64
N THR A 83 -6.98 10.87 0.18
CA THR A 83 -6.47 10.50 1.50
C THR A 83 -5.26 9.57 1.37
N GLU A 84 -4.35 9.63 2.35
CA GLU A 84 -3.19 8.73 2.39
C GLU A 84 -3.63 7.25 2.37
N ASN A 85 -4.72 6.91 3.06
CA ASN A 85 -5.27 5.56 3.09
C ASN A 85 -5.73 5.07 1.70
N GLU A 86 -6.41 5.93 0.93
CA GLU A 86 -6.83 5.58 -0.44
C GLU A 86 -5.64 5.34 -1.37
N LEU A 87 -4.61 6.19 -1.28
CA LEU A 87 -3.38 6.03 -2.07
C LEU A 87 -2.60 4.78 -1.65
N ARG A 88 -2.43 4.54 -0.35
CA ARG A 88 -1.73 3.35 0.15
C ARG A 88 -2.45 2.06 -0.20
N TYR A 89 -3.78 2.06 -0.22
CA TYR A 89 -4.54 0.90 -0.70
C TYR A 89 -4.25 0.60 -2.17
N LYS A 90 -4.21 1.62 -3.03
CA LYS A 90 -3.85 1.47 -4.45
C LYS A 90 -2.42 0.99 -4.64
N ILE A 91 -1.48 1.52 -3.86
CA ILE A 91 -0.08 1.08 -3.85
C ILE A 91 0.00 -0.39 -3.43
N ALA A 92 -0.64 -0.77 -2.32
CA ALA A 92 -0.62 -2.14 -1.81
C ALA A 92 -1.18 -3.14 -2.83
N LEU A 93 -2.36 -2.84 -3.39
CA LEU A 93 -3.03 -3.70 -4.36
C LEU A 93 -2.20 -3.88 -5.64
N ASN A 94 -1.67 -2.80 -6.20
CA ASN A 94 -0.86 -2.88 -7.40
C ASN A 94 0.51 -3.52 -7.13
N SER A 95 1.10 -3.30 -5.95
CA SER A 95 2.35 -3.98 -5.55
C SER A 95 2.15 -5.49 -5.43
N ALA A 96 1.03 -5.93 -4.83
CA ALA A 96 0.66 -7.35 -4.77
C ALA A 96 0.50 -7.94 -6.18
N LYS A 97 -0.20 -7.25 -7.10
CA LYS A 97 -0.33 -7.69 -8.50
C LYS A 97 1.02 -7.70 -9.24
N ALA A 98 1.94 -6.80 -8.89
CA ALA A 98 3.31 -6.76 -9.41
C ALA A 98 4.24 -7.82 -8.79
N LYS A 99 3.76 -8.58 -7.79
CA LYS A 99 4.56 -9.49 -6.93
C LYS A 99 5.65 -8.78 -6.13
N ASP A 100 5.49 -7.49 -5.90
CA ASP A 100 6.31 -6.72 -4.97
C ASP A 100 5.70 -6.84 -3.57
N TRP A 101 5.97 -7.97 -2.94
CA TRP A 101 5.30 -8.37 -1.71
C TRP A 101 5.68 -7.48 -0.54
N ASP A 102 6.91 -7.01 -0.47
CA ASP A 102 7.39 -6.19 0.64
C ASP A 102 6.68 -4.83 0.67
N VAL A 103 6.56 -4.17 -0.48
CA VAL A 103 5.81 -2.90 -0.60
C VAL A 103 4.31 -3.12 -0.33
N ALA A 104 3.76 -4.26 -0.76
CA ALA A 104 2.36 -4.60 -0.48
C ALA A 104 2.12 -4.79 1.03
N ILE A 105 2.99 -5.55 1.71
CA ILE A 105 2.93 -5.79 3.16
C ILE A 105 3.00 -4.46 3.91
N GLU A 106 4.01 -3.64 3.63
CA GLU A 106 4.21 -2.35 4.31
C GLU A 106 2.94 -1.49 4.26
N ASN A 107 2.34 -1.36 3.07
CA ASN A 107 1.16 -0.51 2.88
C ASN A 107 -0.11 -1.12 3.48
N TYR A 108 -0.30 -2.45 3.43
CA TYR A 108 -1.42 -3.09 4.10
C TYR A 108 -1.30 -3.04 5.62
N GLU A 109 -0.11 -3.22 6.19
CA GLU A 109 0.12 -3.07 7.63
C GLU A 109 -0.15 -1.64 8.09
N PHE A 110 0.27 -0.63 7.32
CA PHE A 110 -0.08 0.76 7.60
C PHE A 110 -1.60 0.95 7.69
N LEU A 111 -2.36 0.39 6.73
CA LEU A 111 -3.82 0.51 6.72
C LEU A 111 -4.47 -0.17 7.93
N LEU A 112 -3.95 -1.32 8.36
CA LEU A 112 -4.44 -2.01 9.57
C LEU A 112 -4.07 -1.30 10.86
N GLN A 113 -3.05 -0.45 10.89
CA GLN A 113 -2.81 0.42 12.05
C GLN A 113 -3.96 1.43 12.22
N GLN A 114 -4.63 1.84 11.14
CA GLN A 114 -5.77 2.76 11.17
C GLN A 114 -7.08 2.04 11.47
N ASP A 115 -7.29 0.87 10.86
CA ASP A 115 -8.44 0.01 11.10
C ASP A 115 -8.02 -1.46 11.18
N LYS A 116 -7.75 -1.91 12.41
CA LYS A 116 -7.27 -3.27 12.71
C LYS A 116 -8.24 -4.37 12.26
N ASN A 117 -9.52 -4.05 12.16
CA ASN A 117 -10.57 -5.02 11.87
C ASN A 117 -11.02 -4.94 10.41
N ASN A 118 -10.30 -4.22 9.56
CA ASN A 118 -10.64 -4.13 8.15
C ASN A 118 -10.46 -5.48 7.45
N LYS A 119 -11.57 -6.18 7.25
CA LYS A 119 -11.60 -7.55 6.71
C LYS A 119 -10.98 -7.65 5.32
N ILE A 120 -11.23 -6.66 4.46
CA ILE A 120 -10.71 -6.66 3.09
C ILE A 120 -9.18 -6.57 3.11
N ILE A 121 -8.64 -5.71 3.98
CA ILE A 121 -7.19 -5.56 4.14
C ILE A 121 -6.58 -6.78 4.81
N ASN A 122 -7.20 -7.33 5.86
CA ASN A 122 -6.73 -8.56 6.51
C ASN A 122 -6.65 -9.74 5.53
N LYS A 123 -7.70 -9.98 4.72
CA LYS A 123 -7.68 -11.01 3.68
C LYS A 123 -6.54 -10.78 2.67
N SER A 124 -6.40 -9.54 2.20
CA SER A 124 -5.34 -9.18 1.23
C SER A 124 -3.94 -9.37 1.82
N LEU A 125 -3.73 -8.97 3.08
CA LEU A 125 -2.46 -9.11 3.76
C LEU A 125 -2.13 -10.57 4.04
N ALA A 126 -3.09 -11.41 4.43
CA ALA A 126 -2.88 -12.84 4.60
C ALA A 126 -2.43 -13.51 3.29
N TYR A 127 -3.09 -13.17 2.17
CA TYR A 127 -2.70 -13.64 0.84
C TYR A 127 -1.27 -13.20 0.47
N VAL A 128 -0.94 -11.93 0.68
CA VAL A 128 0.40 -11.41 0.38
C VAL A 128 1.45 -12.04 1.28
N TYR A 129 1.16 -12.25 2.58
CA TYR A 129 2.08 -12.93 3.48
C TYR A 129 2.35 -14.36 3.02
N ALA A 130 1.31 -15.11 2.65
CA ALA A 130 1.47 -16.45 2.10
C ALA A 130 2.29 -16.45 0.80
N SER A 131 2.01 -15.50 -0.10
CA SER A 131 2.73 -15.33 -1.37
C SER A 131 4.21 -14.94 -1.17
N ASN A 132 4.52 -14.27 -0.07
CA ASN A 132 5.88 -13.95 0.37
C ASN A 132 6.50 -15.03 1.29
N ASN A 133 5.92 -16.24 1.31
CA ASN A 133 6.38 -17.40 2.11
C ASN A 133 6.39 -17.17 3.64
N ASN A 134 5.67 -16.16 4.14
CA ASN A 134 5.46 -15.91 5.57
C ASN A 134 4.19 -16.61 6.04
N LEU A 135 4.19 -17.94 5.99
CA LEU A 135 2.99 -18.76 6.17
C LEU A 135 2.40 -18.65 7.57
N GLU A 136 3.22 -18.57 8.61
CA GLU A 136 2.76 -18.46 10.00
C GLU A 136 2.00 -17.14 10.24
N LYS A 137 2.46 -16.05 9.63
CA LYS A 137 1.75 -14.76 9.70
C LYS A 137 0.42 -14.82 8.97
N ALA A 138 0.38 -15.44 7.79
CA ALA A 138 -0.86 -15.64 7.04
C ALA A 138 -1.87 -16.48 7.84
N ILE A 139 -1.42 -17.61 8.43
CA ILE A 139 -2.25 -18.47 9.29
C ILE A 139 -2.84 -17.68 10.44
N LYS A 140 -2.02 -16.90 11.15
CA LYS A 140 -2.48 -16.10 12.29
C LYS A 140 -3.61 -15.14 11.87
N ILE A 141 -3.46 -14.45 10.74
CA ILE A 141 -4.50 -13.56 10.23
C ILE A 141 -5.77 -14.35 9.88
N TYR A 142 -5.67 -15.48 9.19
CA TYR A 142 -6.84 -16.31 8.87
C TYR A 142 -7.59 -16.81 10.12
N GLU A 143 -6.86 -17.22 11.16
CA GLU A 143 -7.43 -17.60 12.45
C GLU A 143 -8.15 -16.43 13.14
N GLU A 144 -7.55 -15.23 13.12
CA GLU A 144 -8.18 -14.02 13.64
C GLU A 144 -9.48 -13.70 12.87
N ILE A 145 -9.50 -13.83 11.54
CA ILE A 145 -10.71 -13.60 10.76
C ILE A 145 -11.78 -14.68 11.06
N LEU A 146 -11.39 -15.96 11.15
CA LEU A 146 -12.28 -17.09 11.49
C LEU A 146 -13.02 -16.88 12.81
N SER A 147 -12.35 -16.31 13.81
CA SER A 147 -12.95 -16.02 15.12
C SER A 147 -14.11 -15.01 15.09
N THR A 148 -14.36 -14.37 13.94
CA THR A 148 -15.41 -13.35 13.76
C THR A 148 -16.60 -13.82 12.90
N ASP A 149 -16.75 -15.15 12.69
CA ASP A 149 -17.87 -15.82 11.99
C ASP A 149 -18.19 -15.25 10.59
N ASN A 150 -17.17 -14.85 9.83
CA ASN A 150 -17.39 -14.13 8.57
C ASN A 150 -16.34 -14.47 7.51
N LEU A 151 -16.19 -15.76 7.23
CA LEU A 151 -15.47 -16.19 6.03
C LEU A 151 -16.44 -16.61 4.93
N ASP A 152 -16.22 -16.04 3.76
CA ASP A 152 -16.72 -16.56 2.49
C ASP A 152 -15.87 -17.75 2.05
N GLU A 153 -16.40 -18.50 1.11
CA GLU A 153 -15.78 -19.70 0.51
C GLU A 153 -14.30 -19.46 0.17
N ASP A 154 -14.01 -18.40 -0.59
CA ASP A 154 -12.65 -18.02 -1.02
C ASP A 154 -11.67 -17.87 0.15
N CYS A 155 -12.11 -17.30 1.28
CA CYS A 155 -11.21 -17.06 2.39
C CYS A 155 -10.85 -18.36 3.12
N ILE A 156 -11.79 -19.29 3.26
CA ILE A 156 -11.50 -20.61 3.87
C ILE A 156 -10.64 -21.45 2.91
N SER A 157 -10.94 -21.46 1.61
CA SER A 157 -10.11 -22.13 0.61
C SER A 157 -8.65 -21.64 0.68
N ASN A 158 -8.44 -20.32 0.68
CA ASN A 158 -7.11 -19.74 0.81
C ASN A 158 -6.43 -20.14 2.12
N TYR A 159 -7.15 -20.15 3.23
CA TYR A 159 -6.59 -20.62 4.49
C TYR A 159 -6.15 -22.09 4.43
N ILE A 160 -6.96 -22.97 3.83
CA ILE A 160 -6.61 -24.38 3.62
C ILE A 160 -5.34 -24.51 2.77
N TYR A 161 -5.24 -23.78 1.65
CA TYR A 161 -4.01 -23.77 0.83
C TYR A 161 -2.78 -23.35 1.64
N VAL A 162 -2.90 -22.34 2.50
CA VAL A 162 -1.81 -21.91 3.37
C VAL A 162 -1.45 -22.96 4.41
N LEU A 163 -2.43 -23.63 5.03
CA LEU A 163 -2.17 -24.72 5.97
C LEU A 163 -1.43 -25.89 5.31
N ILE A 164 -1.81 -26.24 4.08
CA ILE A 164 -1.14 -27.27 3.28
C ILE A 164 0.30 -26.84 2.95
N ALA A 165 0.49 -25.60 2.48
CA ALA A 165 1.82 -25.06 2.20
C ALA A 165 2.71 -25.05 3.45
N ASN A 166 2.12 -24.78 4.61
CA ASN A 166 2.80 -24.79 5.90
C ASN A 166 2.97 -26.20 6.49
N LYS A 167 2.53 -27.25 5.78
CA LYS A 167 2.56 -28.66 6.21
C LYS A 167 1.79 -28.92 7.51
N ASN A 168 0.81 -28.08 7.84
CA ASN A 168 -0.08 -28.30 8.97
C ASN A 168 -1.26 -29.18 8.54
N SER A 169 -0.96 -30.45 8.22
CA SER A 169 -1.94 -31.39 7.66
C SER A 169 -3.13 -31.63 8.57
N GLU A 170 -2.90 -31.73 9.89
CA GLU A 170 -3.97 -31.97 10.86
C GLU A 170 -5.01 -30.84 10.85
N LYS A 171 -4.56 -29.60 10.89
CA LYS A 171 -5.45 -28.45 10.84
C LYS A 171 -6.08 -28.27 9.46
N ALA A 172 -5.33 -28.52 8.39
CA ALA A 172 -5.86 -28.47 7.02
C ALA A 172 -7.05 -29.44 6.86
N ILE A 173 -6.91 -30.66 7.37
CA ILE A 173 -7.97 -31.68 7.37
C ILE A 173 -9.20 -31.19 8.13
N SER A 174 -9.03 -30.73 9.37
CA SER A 174 -10.18 -30.25 10.17
C SER A 174 -10.90 -29.10 9.48
N VAL A 175 -10.16 -28.08 9.00
CA VAL A 175 -10.76 -26.91 8.35
C VAL A 175 -11.42 -27.29 7.03
N PHE A 176 -10.87 -28.25 6.29
CA PHE A 176 -11.45 -28.74 5.05
C PHE A 176 -12.76 -29.51 5.25
N GLU A 177 -12.86 -30.34 6.29
CA GLU A 177 -14.13 -31.02 6.59
C GLU A 177 -15.22 -30.04 7.02
N ASP A 178 -14.86 -28.98 7.76
CA ASP A 178 -15.80 -27.91 8.08
C ASP A 178 -16.19 -27.11 6.82
N PHE A 179 -15.23 -26.83 5.93
CA PHE A 179 -15.49 -26.20 4.63
C PHE A 179 -16.50 -27.00 3.78
N LYS A 180 -16.33 -28.32 3.65
CA LYS A 180 -17.27 -29.19 2.91
C LYS A 180 -18.69 -29.14 3.47
N LYS A 181 -18.84 -29.05 4.80
CA LYS A 181 -20.16 -28.94 5.45
C LYS A 181 -20.80 -27.58 5.19
N SER A 182 -20.00 -26.51 5.24
CA SER A 182 -20.47 -25.13 5.04
C SER A 182 -20.74 -24.79 3.57
N PHE A 183 -19.99 -25.37 2.63
CA PHE A 183 -20.06 -25.08 1.19
C PHE A 183 -20.16 -26.36 0.35
N PRO A 184 -21.22 -27.18 0.53
CA PRO A 184 -21.33 -28.49 -0.12
C PRO A 184 -21.35 -28.45 -1.65
N GLU A 185 -21.72 -27.30 -2.24
CA GLU A 185 -21.77 -27.09 -3.69
C GLU A 185 -20.49 -26.41 -4.25
N SER A 186 -19.46 -26.23 -3.42
CA SER A 186 -18.22 -25.58 -3.83
C SER A 186 -17.48 -26.41 -4.88
N THR A 187 -17.12 -25.76 -5.99
CA THR A 187 -16.29 -26.37 -7.03
C THR A 187 -14.85 -26.64 -6.57
N GLU A 188 -14.42 -26.06 -5.45
CA GLU A 188 -13.08 -26.26 -4.90
C GLU A 188 -12.94 -27.57 -4.13
N ILE A 189 -14.04 -28.22 -3.72
CA ILE A 189 -14.00 -29.42 -2.87
C ILE A 189 -13.09 -30.49 -3.48
N GLU A 190 -13.26 -30.83 -4.75
CA GLU A 190 -12.48 -31.91 -5.38
C GLU A 190 -10.98 -31.57 -5.42
N THR A 191 -10.65 -30.30 -5.67
CA THR A 191 -9.26 -29.81 -5.74
C THR A 191 -8.62 -29.83 -4.36
N LEU A 192 -9.31 -29.26 -3.36
CA LEU A 192 -8.85 -29.23 -1.98
C LEU A 192 -8.75 -30.66 -1.40
N GLN A 193 -9.69 -31.55 -1.73
CA GLN A 193 -9.67 -32.94 -1.26
C GLN A 193 -8.40 -33.66 -1.71
N LYS A 194 -8.00 -33.53 -2.97
CA LYS A 194 -6.78 -34.15 -3.51
C LYS A 194 -5.52 -33.60 -2.85
N LEU A 195 -5.51 -32.33 -2.45
CA LEU A 195 -4.36 -31.68 -1.83
C LEU A 195 -4.26 -31.96 -0.33
N VAL A 196 -5.39 -31.98 0.36
CA VAL A 196 -5.51 -32.30 1.79
C VAL A 196 -5.27 -33.79 2.02
N TYR A 197 -5.78 -34.64 1.12
CA TYR A 197 -5.70 -36.09 1.21
C TYR A 197 -4.93 -36.73 0.05
N PRO A 198 -3.60 -36.60 -0.01
CA PRO A 198 -2.81 -37.21 -1.09
C PRO A 198 -2.72 -38.75 -1.01
N ASP A 199 -3.17 -39.37 0.09
CA ASP A 199 -3.10 -40.81 0.37
C ASP A 199 -4.36 -41.27 1.15
N GLU A 200 -5.41 -41.71 0.43
CA GLU A 200 -6.76 -41.93 0.98
C GLU A 200 -6.77 -42.78 2.26
N ASP A 201 -6.06 -43.93 2.29
CA ASP A 201 -6.05 -44.88 3.41
C ASP A 201 -5.47 -44.30 4.71
N LYS A 202 -4.43 -43.45 4.59
CA LYS A 202 -3.80 -42.82 5.76
C LYS A 202 -4.67 -41.71 6.32
N ASN A 203 -5.40 -41.04 5.44
CA ASN A 203 -6.19 -39.87 5.77
C ASN A 203 -7.53 -40.22 6.43
N GLU A 204 -8.20 -41.29 6.01
CA GLU A 204 -9.42 -41.78 6.70
C GLU A 204 -9.16 -42.03 8.19
N LYS A 205 -8.04 -42.70 8.50
CA LYS A 205 -7.61 -42.91 9.90
C LYS A 205 -7.35 -41.61 10.66
N GLN A 206 -6.85 -40.59 9.97
CA GLN A 206 -6.59 -39.29 10.58
C GLN A 206 -7.89 -38.53 10.88
N VAL A 207 -8.88 -38.61 9.99
CA VAL A 207 -10.22 -38.05 10.20
C VAL A 207 -10.90 -38.73 11.40
N GLU A 208 -10.89 -40.07 11.45
CA GLU A 208 -11.45 -40.84 12.58
C GLU A 208 -10.79 -40.46 13.92
N ALA A 209 -9.46 -40.32 13.94
CA ALA A 209 -8.73 -39.92 15.13
C ALA A 209 -9.10 -38.50 15.60
N LEU A 210 -9.27 -37.56 14.66
CA LEU A 210 -9.68 -36.19 14.96
C LEU A 210 -11.11 -36.10 15.51
N ASP A 211 -12.05 -36.83 14.91
CA ASP A 211 -13.44 -36.88 15.38
C ASP A 211 -13.54 -37.46 16.80
N SER A 212 -12.78 -38.53 17.07
CA SER A 212 -12.72 -39.12 18.42
C SER A 212 -12.16 -38.14 19.46
N THR A 213 -11.25 -37.26 19.06
CA THR A 213 -10.65 -36.25 19.95
C THR A 213 -11.63 -35.12 20.24
N LYS A 214 -12.35 -34.61 19.22
CA LYS A 214 -13.39 -33.58 19.39
C LYS A 214 -14.50 -34.02 20.34
N ILE A 215 -15.02 -35.25 20.18
CA ILE A 215 -16.06 -35.81 21.06
C ILE A 215 -15.59 -35.90 22.53
N ASN A 216 -14.31 -36.22 22.74
CA ASN A 216 -13.72 -36.30 24.08
C ASN A 216 -13.47 -34.93 24.72
N GLU A 217 -13.35 -33.86 23.94
CA GLU A 217 -13.21 -32.48 24.45
C GLU A 217 -14.57 -31.88 24.81
N GLU A 218 -15.59 -32.09 23.98
CA GLU A 218 -16.97 -31.66 24.26
C GLU A 218 -17.52 -32.33 25.53
N SER A 219 -17.30 -33.64 25.69
CA SER A 219 -17.73 -34.38 26.90
C SER A 219 -16.99 -34.04 28.19
N LYS A 220 -15.91 -33.23 28.14
CA LYS A 220 -15.20 -32.72 29.32
C LYS A 220 -15.59 -31.29 29.70
N GLN A 221 -16.35 -30.61 28.85
CA GLN A 221 -16.86 -29.26 29.10
C GLN A 221 -18.27 -29.26 29.71
N ASP A 222 -18.93 -30.42 29.78
CA ASP A 222 -20.17 -30.69 30.52
C ASP A 222 -19.91 -31.23 31.94
#